data_AF-A0A8T5ATQ6-F1
#
_entry.id   AF-A0A8T5ATQ6-F1
#
_cell.length_a   1.000
_cell.length_b   1.000
_cell.length_c   1.000
_cell.angle_alpha   90.00
_cell.angle_beta   90.00
_cell.angle_gamma   90.00
#
_symmetry.space_group_name_H-M   'P 1'
#
loop_
_entity.id
_entity.type
_entity.pdbx_description
1 polymer ?
#
loop_
_entity_poly.entity_id
_entity_poly.type
_entity_poly.pdbx_seq_one_letter_code
_entity_poly.pdbx_strand_id
1 'polypeptide(L)'
;MGRIFCISLKRFVILFLLVIVVVAGVFWAFQKINAHKLWASMLRESQRLRTHLDAVYVLLPAKFNGSLDPTTSNWLNAELVYATSSLTELINLDQGHQVQLGKILYLIDTIRGPNIDLSWLNSTEQSRMMNTIHDIGQKVAQAYWSILNYTSVDSINGPPFWYFGPAPPNETILEEAAQLALNLTEEIKQI
;
A
#
# COMPACT_ATOMS: atom_id res chain seq x y z
N MET A 1 -20.80 -51.05 38.90
CA MET A 1 -21.93 -50.73 37.98
C MET A 1 -21.46 -49.69 36.98
N GLY A 2 -21.02 -50.11 35.79
CA GLY A 2 -20.69 -49.19 34.69
C GLY A 2 -21.89 -49.04 33.76
N ARG A 3 -22.40 -47.81 33.57
CA ARG A 3 -23.42 -47.54 32.55
C ARG A 3 -22.73 -47.52 31.19
N ILE A 4 -22.98 -48.52 30.35
CA ILE A 4 -22.52 -48.55 28.96
C ILE A 4 -23.45 -47.60 28.18
N PHE A 5 -22.92 -46.47 27.72
CA PHE A 5 -23.64 -45.54 26.85
C PHE A 5 -23.68 -46.10 25.42
N CYS A 6 -24.81 -46.67 25.00
CA CYS A 6 -25.04 -47.02 23.60
C CYS A 6 -25.48 -45.77 22.81
N ILE A 7 -24.52 -45.09 22.19
CA ILE A 7 -24.82 -44.06 21.18
C ILE A 7 -25.24 -44.78 19.89
N SER A 8 -26.47 -44.52 19.41
CA SER A 8 -26.89 -45.02 18.09
C SER A 8 -25.95 -44.45 17.01
N LEU A 9 -25.59 -45.24 16.00
CA LEU A 9 -24.75 -44.82 14.88
C LEU A 9 -25.18 -43.46 14.29
N LYS A 10 -26.49 -43.21 14.17
CA LYS A 10 -27.05 -41.92 13.70
C LYS A 10 -26.59 -40.73 14.55
N ARG A 11 -26.67 -40.85 15.88
CA ARG A 11 -26.22 -39.80 16.82
C ARG A 11 -24.71 -39.61 16.77
N PHE A 12 -23.94 -40.69 16.60
CA PHE A 12 -22.49 -40.60 16.42
C PHE A 12 -22.13 -39.85 15.14
N VAL A 13 -22.76 -40.19 14.01
CA VAL A 13 -22.55 -39.50 12.72
C VAL A 13 -22.92 -38.02 12.81
N ILE A 14 -24.06 -37.67 13.44
CA ILE A 14 -24.48 -36.28 13.64
C ILE A 14 -23.44 -35.52 14.47
N LEU A 15 -22.97 -36.08 15.59
CA LEU A 15 -21.94 -35.46 16.43
C LEU A 15 -20.64 -35.28 15.66
N PHE A 16 -20.22 -36.28 14.90
CA PHE A 16 -19.01 -36.23 14.09
C PHE A 16 -19.09 -35.15 13.00
N LEU A 17 -20.22 -35.05 12.30
CA LEU A 17 -20.47 -33.98 11.33
C LEU A 17 -20.48 -32.60 11.98
N LEU A 18 -21.10 -32.46 13.15
CA LEU A 18 -21.06 -31.19 13.90
C LEU A 18 -19.64 -30.79 14.28
N VAL A 19 -18.81 -31.74 14.74
CA VAL A 19 -17.40 -31.48 15.03
C VAL A 19 -16.66 -31.03 13.78
N ILE A 20 -16.86 -31.69 12.63
CA ILE A 20 -16.23 -31.29 11.36
C ILE A 20 -16.65 -29.87 10.96
N VAL A 21 -17.94 -29.55 11.03
CA VAL A 21 -18.47 -28.22 10.69
C VAL A 21 -17.90 -27.15 11.60
N VAL A 22 -17.79 -27.41 12.91
CA VAL A 22 -17.20 -26.48 13.88
C VAL A 22 -15.72 -26.25 13.58
N VAL A 23 -14.93 -27.32 13.36
CA VAL A 23 -13.50 -27.20 13.06
C VAL A 23 -13.28 -26.44 11.75
N ALA A 24 -14.03 -26.78 10.70
CA ALA A 24 -13.97 -26.08 9.41
C ALA A 24 -14.35 -24.59 9.55
N GLY A 25 -15.40 -24.29 10.32
CA GLY A 25 -15.85 -22.92 10.58
C GLY A 25 -14.80 -22.10 11.33
N VAL A 26 -14.16 -22.68 12.35
CA VAL A 26 -13.07 -22.02 13.11
C VAL A 26 -11.88 -21.74 12.20
N PHE A 27 -11.43 -22.73 11.42
CA PHE A 27 -10.30 -22.56 10.50
C PHE A 27 -10.57 -21.49 9.45
N TRP A 28 -11.76 -21.52 8.84
CA TRP A 28 -12.20 -20.50 7.88
C TRP A 28 -12.23 -19.10 8.51
N ALA A 29 -12.75 -18.96 9.72
CA ALA A 29 -12.79 -17.68 10.43
C ALA A 29 -11.38 -17.13 10.70
N PHE A 30 -10.44 -17.97 11.12
CA PHE A 30 -9.04 -17.56 11.31
C PHE A 30 -8.38 -17.07 10.03
N GLN A 31 -8.55 -17.79 8.92
CA GLN A 31 -8.03 -17.36 7.63
C GLN A 31 -8.61 -16.01 7.20
N LYS A 32 -9.92 -15.82 7.40
CA LYS A 32 -10.60 -14.56 7.06
C LYS A 32 -10.13 -13.39 7.91
N ILE A 33 -9.97 -13.57 9.22
CA ILE A 33 -9.45 -12.52 10.11
C ILE A 33 -8.05 -12.09 9.67
N ASN A 34 -7.18 -13.05 9.34
CA ASN A 34 -5.81 -12.75 8.91
C ASN A 34 -5.77 -12.00 7.58
N ALA A 35 -6.54 -12.45 6.59
CA ALA A 35 -6.64 -11.75 5.30
C ALA A 35 -7.17 -10.31 5.47
N HIS A 36 -8.21 -10.15 6.28
CA HIS A 36 -8.77 -8.82 6.56
C HIS A 36 -7.75 -7.87 7.21
N LYS A 37 -7.01 -8.34 8.22
CA LYS A 37 -5.95 -7.55 8.88
C LYS A 37 -4.82 -7.17 7.94
N LEU A 38 -4.43 -8.10 7.06
CA LEU A 38 -3.40 -7.87 6.05
C LEU A 38 -3.84 -6.76 5.09
N TRP A 39 -5.03 -6.90 4.50
CA TRP A 39 -5.57 -5.94 3.55
C TRP A 39 -5.80 -4.55 4.16
N ALA A 40 -6.30 -4.49 5.39
CA ALA A 40 -6.42 -3.22 6.12
C ALA A 40 -5.04 -2.56 6.36
N SER A 41 -4.00 -3.35 6.62
CA SER A 41 -2.65 -2.82 6.79
C SER A 41 -2.06 -2.32 5.48
N MET A 42 -2.26 -3.03 4.37
CA MET A 42 -1.86 -2.58 3.03
C MET A 42 -2.53 -1.24 2.67
N LEU A 43 -3.85 -1.14 2.87
CA LEU A 43 -4.59 0.10 2.66
C LEU A 43 -4.01 1.23 3.52
N ARG A 44 -3.82 1.01 4.82
CA ARG A 44 -3.27 2.02 5.73
C ARG A 44 -1.92 2.54 5.27
N GLU A 45 -0.98 1.66 4.91
CA GLU A 45 0.35 2.09 4.48
C GLU A 45 0.32 2.77 3.11
N SER A 46 -0.57 2.35 2.19
CA SER A 46 -0.77 3.06 0.92
C SER A 46 -1.29 4.49 1.10
N GLN A 47 -2.17 4.72 2.10
CA GLN A 47 -2.72 6.04 2.41
C GLN A 47 -1.71 6.94 3.12
N ARG A 48 -0.87 6.36 3.99
CA ARG A 48 0.26 7.07 4.58
C ARG A 48 1.27 7.50 3.52
N LEU A 49 1.64 6.60 2.62
CA LEU A 49 2.50 6.92 1.48
C LEU A 49 1.93 8.10 0.68
N ARG A 50 0.65 8.04 0.30
CA ARG A 50 -0.03 9.15 -0.39
C ARG A 50 0.09 10.47 0.37
N THR A 51 -0.18 10.45 1.67
CA THR A 51 -0.11 11.66 2.53
C THR A 51 1.29 12.27 2.52
N HIS A 52 2.32 11.44 2.64
CA HIS A 52 3.71 11.91 2.60
C HIS A 52 4.12 12.40 1.21
N LEU A 53 3.67 11.75 0.12
CA LEU A 53 3.92 12.22 -1.24
C LEU A 53 3.17 13.52 -1.58
N ASP A 54 1.97 13.74 -1.00
CA ASP A 54 1.25 15.01 -1.10
C ASP A 54 2.01 16.13 -0.36
N ALA A 55 2.63 15.83 0.79
CA ALA A 55 3.50 16.78 1.48
C ALA A 55 4.78 17.06 0.68
N VAL A 56 5.40 16.03 0.10
CA VAL A 56 6.54 16.17 -0.82
C VAL A 56 6.16 17.06 -2.00
N TYR A 57 5.01 16.86 -2.62
CA TYR A 57 4.51 17.71 -3.71
C TYR A 57 4.55 19.20 -3.32
N VAL A 58 4.07 19.56 -2.13
CA VAL A 58 4.07 20.96 -1.64
C VAL A 58 5.48 21.47 -1.35
N LEU A 59 6.36 20.62 -0.84
CA LEU A 59 7.70 20.98 -0.38
C LEU A 59 8.77 20.90 -1.48
N LEU A 60 8.51 20.17 -2.57
CA LEU A 60 9.48 19.94 -3.65
C LEU A 60 10.00 21.23 -4.34
N PRO A 61 9.22 22.32 -4.48
CA PRO A 61 9.73 23.60 -4.99
C PRO A 61 11.00 24.10 -4.30
N ALA A 62 11.22 23.67 -3.04
CA ALA A 62 12.46 23.87 -2.31
C ALA A 62 13.70 23.46 -3.14
N LYS A 63 13.66 22.30 -3.81
CA LYS A 63 14.78 21.77 -4.61
C LYS A 63 15.00 22.51 -5.94
N PHE A 64 14.03 23.32 -6.40
CA PHE A 64 14.13 24.02 -7.69
C PHE A 64 14.78 25.40 -7.60
N ASN A 65 14.71 26.05 -6.44
CA ASN A 65 15.10 27.46 -6.33
C ASN A 65 16.53 27.68 -5.79
N GLY A 66 17.30 26.61 -5.54
CA GLY A 66 18.73 26.61 -5.19
C GLY A 66 19.16 27.38 -3.92
N SER A 67 18.24 28.14 -3.32
CA SER A 67 18.47 29.07 -2.21
C SER A 67 17.45 28.80 -1.11
N LEU A 68 17.66 27.68 -0.41
CA LEU A 68 16.70 27.20 0.58
C LEU A 68 16.94 27.75 1.98
N ASP A 69 15.84 28.09 2.63
CA ASP A 69 15.72 27.98 4.08
C ASP A 69 16.00 26.52 4.52
N PRO A 70 16.97 26.28 5.41
CA PRO A 70 17.31 24.95 5.91
C PRO A 70 16.12 24.18 6.49
N THR A 71 15.11 24.88 7.01
CA THR A 71 13.94 24.26 7.65
C THR A 71 13.08 23.52 6.64
N THR A 72 12.76 24.16 5.52
CA THR A 72 11.95 23.56 4.44
C THR A 72 12.65 22.34 3.82
N SER A 73 13.98 22.41 3.64
CA SER A 73 14.79 21.28 3.15
C SER A 73 14.73 20.09 4.11
N ASN A 74 14.84 20.35 5.41
CA ASN A 74 14.75 19.30 6.44
C ASN A 74 13.37 18.64 6.46
N TRP A 75 12.29 19.41 6.28
CA TRP A 75 10.93 18.86 6.21
C TRP A 75 10.72 18.01 4.96
N LEU A 76 11.17 18.46 3.80
CA LEU A 76 11.10 17.65 2.56
C LEU A 76 11.80 16.30 2.75
N ASN A 77 13.01 16.31 3.32
CA ASN A 77 13.74 15.08 3.57
C ASN A 77 13.03 14.16 4.58
N ALA A 78 12.44 14.72 5.63
CA ALA A 78 11.65 13.96 6.60
C ALA A 78 10.44 13.28 5.94
N GLU A 79 9.69 14.01 5.11
CA GLU A 79 8.54 13.47 4.38
C GLU A 79 8.94 12.36 3.40
N LEU A 80 10.07 12.51 2.69
CA LEU A 80 10.61 11.45 1.83
C LEU A 80 11.02 10.20 2.65
N VAL A 81 11.59 10.37 3.84
CA VAL A 81 11.91 9.25 4.75
C VAL A 81 10.65 8.54 5.23
N TYR A 82 9.61 9.29 5.61
CA TYR A 82 8.33 8.69 6.00
C TYR A 82 7.64 7.97 4.82
N ALA A 83 7.68 8.56 3.62
CA ALA A 83 7.22 7.90 2.39
C ALA A 83 7.97 6.57 2.13
N THR A 84 9.30 6.57 2.22
CA THR A 84 10.12 5.35 2.15
C THR A 84 9.69 4.31 3.18
N SER A 85 9.47 4.73 4.44
CA SER A 85 9.08 3.81 5.52
C SER A 85 7.74 3.15 5.26
N SER A 86 6.71 3.93 4.89
CA SER A 86 5.38 3.36 4.58
C SER A 86 5.40 2.48 3.34
N LEU A 87 6.16 2.85 2.30
CA LEU A 87 6.28 2.01 1.11
C LEU A 87 7.05 0.70 1.38
N THR A 88 8.08 0.74 2.22
CA THR A 88 8.80 -0.47 2.63
C THR A 88 7.90 -1.42 3.40
N GLU A 89 7.09 -0.90 4.32
CA GLU A 89 6.10 -1.71 5.03
C GLU A 89 5.04 -2.28 4.08
N LEU A 90 4.58 -1.48 3.11
CA LEU A 90 3.66 -1.96 2.08
C LEU A 90 4.26 -3.09 1.24
N ILE A 91 5.54 -2.99 0.86
CA ILE A 91 6.28 -4.07 0.16
C ILE A 91 6.36 -5.34 1.03
N ASN A 92 6.60 -5.20 2.33
CA ASN A 92 6.66 -6.35 3.24
C ASN A 92 5.31 -7.06 3.36
N LEU A 93 4.21 -6.28 3.36
CA LEU A 93 2.85 -6.81 3.38
C LEU A 93 2.47 -7.43 2.03
N ASP A 94 2.93 -6.83 0.92
CA ASP A 94 2.59 -7.20 -0.46
C ASP A 94 3.81 -7.65 -1.28
N GLN A 95 4.43 -8.75 -0.85
CA GLN A 95 5.60 -9.31 -1.50
C GLN A 95 5.35 -9.70 -2.97
N GLY A 96 4.08 -9.96 -3.35
CA GLY A 96 3.70 -10.27 -4.72
C GLY A 96 3.98 -9.13 -5.71
N HIS A 97 3.93 -7.88 -5.24
CA HIS A 97 4.09 -6.68 -6.06
C HIS A 97 5.36 -5.89 -5.74
N GLN A 98 6.35 -6.55 -5.13
CA GLN A 98 7.62 -5.93 -4.75
C GLN A 98 8.31 -5.24 -5.94
N VAL A 99 8.19 -5.77 -7.15
CA VAL A 99 8.82 -5.19 -8.35
C VAL A 99 8.19 -3.83 -8.68
N GLN A 100 6.86 -3.75 -8.73
CA GLN A 100 6.14 -2.52 -9.02
C GLN A 100 6.38 -1.47 -7.93
N LEU A 101 6.20 -1.86 -6.67
CA LEU A 101 6.42 -0.98 -5.53
C LEU A 101 7.88 -0.55 -5.39
N GLY A 102 8.83 -1.42 -5.77
CA GLY A 102 10.26 -1.13 -5.79
C GLY A 102 10.65 -0.03 -6.77
N LYS A 103 9.97 0.08 -7.93
CA LYS A 103 10.18 1.20 -8.87
C LYS A 103 9.81 2.54 -8.22
N ILE A 104 8.75 2.57 -7.42
CA ILE A 104 8.31 3.77 -6.68
C ILE A 104 9.31 4.11 -5.57
N LEU A 105 9.78 3.10 -4.84
CA LEU A 105 10.78 3.28 -3.80
C LEU A 105 12.07 3.89 -4.37
N TYR A 106 12.46 3.39 -5.54
CA TYR A 106 13.63 3.87 -6.25
C TYR A 106 13.53 5.34 -6.69
N LEU A 107 12.34 5.78 -7.13
CA LEU A 107 12.08 7.19 -7.40
C LEU A 107 12.28 8.04 -6.13
N ILE A 108 11.69 7.62 -5.00
CA ILE A 108 11.79 8.36 -3.72
C ILE A 108 13.25 8.49 -3.30
N ASP A 109 14.02 7.41 -3.37
CA ASP A 109 15.45 7.41 -3.06
C ASP A 109 16.25 8.31 -4.02
N THR A 110 15.88 8.34 -5.31
CA THR A 110 16.47 9.24 -6.30
C THR A 110 16.23 10.69 -5.91
N ILE A 111 14.99 11.10 -5.65
CA ILE A 111 14.65 12.49 -5.27
C ILE A 111 15.36 12.90 -3.96
N ARG A 112 15.47 11.97 -2.99
CA ARG A 112 16.14 12.19 -1.70
C ARG A 112 17.66 12.37 -1.83
N GLY A 113 18.27 11.94 -2.94
CA GLY A 113 19.71 12.03 -3.16
C GLY A 113 20.26 13.41 -2.81
N PRO A 114 21.27 13.54 -1.92
CA PRO A 114 21.77 14.84 -1.47
C PRO A 114 22.46 15.62 -2.60
N ASN A 115 22.89 14.93 -3.66
CA ASN A 115 23.52 15.51 -4.84
C ASN A 115 22.52 15.79 -5.98
N ILE A 116 21.23 15.48 -5.79
CA ILE A 116 20.20 15.79 -6.78
C ILE A 116 19.76 17.23 -6.58
N ASP A 117 20.42 18.10 -7.33
CA ASP A 117 19.99 19.48 -7.60
C ASP A 117 18.98 19.44 -8.74
N LEU A 118 17.81 20.05 -8.54
CA LEU A 118 16.73 20.13 -9.53
C LEU A 118 16.52 21.56 -10.03
N SER A 119 17.44 22.48 -9.69
CA SER A 119 17.35 23.90 -10.07
C SER A 119 17.48 24.16 -11.56
N TRP A 120 17.97 23.18 -12.32
CA TRP A 120 18.08 23.23 -13.77
C TRP A 120 16.75 22.99 -14.51
N LEU A 121 15.72 22.45 -13.84
CA LEU A 121 14.41 22.22 -14.45
C LEU A 121 13.70 23.57 -14.71
N ASN A 122 13.05 23.70 -15.86
CA ASN A 122 12.19 24.85 -16.13
C ASN A 122 10.81 24.72 -15.44
N SER A 123 10.03 25.80 -15.38
CA SER A 123 8.76 25.82 -14.63
C SER A 123 7.74 24.76 -15.09
N THR A 124 7.71 24.42 -16.38
CA THR A 124 6.84 23.36 -16.91
C THR A 124 7.29 21.99 -16.41
N GLU A 125 8.59 21.73 -16.47
CA GLU A 125 9.17 20.46 -16.01
C GLU A 125 9.03 20.27 -14.50
N GLN A 126 9.24 21.34 -13.74
CA GLN A 126 9.01 21.38 -12.29
C GLN A 126 7.57 21.02 -11.94
N SER A 127 6.59 21.69 -12.57
CA SER A 127 5.17 21.40 -12.33
C SER A 127 4.80 19.98 -12.74
N ARG A 128 5.36 19.48 -13.85
CA ARG A 128 5.12 18.11 -14.30
C ARG A 128 5.66 17.10 -13.29
N MET A 129 6.90 17.26 -12.85
CA MET A 129 7.52 16.39 -11.85
C MET A 129 6.71 16.35 -10.55
N MET A 130 6.33 17.52 -10.05
CA MET A 130 5.49 17.66 -8.85
C MET A 130 4.17 16.91 -9.02
N ASN A 131 3.42 17.19 -10.09
CA ASN A 131 2.13 16.54 -10.33
C ASN A 131 2.28 15.03 -10.51
N THR A 132 3.32 14.55 -11.18
CA THR A 132 3.60 13.11 -11.31
C THR A 132 3.83 12.45 -9.95
N ILE A 133 4.56 13.08 -9.03
CA ILE A 133 4.78 12.54 -7.67
C ILE A 133 3.46 12.45 -6.90
N HIS A 134 2.63 13.50 -6.98
CA HIS A 134 1.29 13.48 -6.40
C HIS A 134 0.43 12.36 -6.99
N ASP A 135 0.39 12.23 -8.32
CA ASP A 135 -0.39 11.21 -9.04
C ASP A 135 0.05 9.79 -8.68
N ILE A 136 1.35 9.54 -8.51
CA ILE A 136 1.86 8.24 -8.04
C ILE A 136 1.27 7.91 -6.66
N GLY A 137 1.31 8.86 -5.72
CA GLY A 137 0.72 8.67 -4.39
C GLY A 137 -0.78 8.38 -4.44
N GLN A 138 -1.53 9.14 -5.24
CA GLN A 138 -2.97 8.91 -5.41
C GLN A 138 -3.25 7.55 -6.04
N LYS A 139 -2.51 7.15 -7.09
CA LYS A 139 -2.70 5.86 -7.77
C LYS A 139 -2.37 4.69 -6.88
N VAL A 140 -1.27 4.73 -6.10
CA VAL A 140 -0.96 3.65 -5.16
C VAL A 140 -2.10 3.50 -4.16
N ALA A 141 -2.55 4.59 -3.53
CA ALA A 141 -3.67 4.53 -2.61
C ALA A 141 -4.96 3.99 -3.26
N GLN A 142 -5.27 4.41 -4.49
CA GLN A 142 -6.41 3.90 -5.25
C GLN A 142 -6.27 2.41 -5.64
N ALA A 143 -5.05 1.94 -5.89
CA ALA A 143 -4.82 0.53 -6.21
C ALA A 143 -5.18 -0.36 -5.01
N TYR A 144 -4.87 0.07 -3.79
CA TYR A 144 -5.21 -0.66 -2.56
C TYR A 144 -6.60 -0.32 -2.01
N TRP A 145 -7.25 0.73 -2.52
CA TRP A 145 -8.58 1.18 -2.12
C TRP A 145 -9.64 0.87 -3.19
N SER A 146 -10.54 -0.07 -2.91
CA SER A 146 -11.69 -0.31 -3.79
C SER A 146 -12.99 -0.43 -3.01
N ILE A 147 -13.81 0.63 -3.11
CA ILE A 147 -15.20 0.60 -2.61
C ILE A 147 -16.05 -0.34 -3.47
N LEU A 148 -15.89 -0.32 -4.79
CA LEU A 148 -16.70 -1.12 -5.72
C LEU A 148 -16.46 -2.62 -5.56
N ASN A 149 -15.21 -3.01 -5.26
CA ASN A 149 -14.88 -4.38 -4.95
C ASN A 149 -14.91 -4.65 -3.45
N TYR A 150 -15.45 -3.77 -2.59
CA TYR A 150 -15.50 -3.97 -1.13
C TYR A 150 -14.17 -4.36 -0.47
N THR A 151 -13.01 -4.05 -1.05
CA THR A 151 -11.70 -4.27 -0.41
C THR A 151 -11.45 -3.28 0.74
N SER A 152 -12.39 -2.35 0.96
CA SER A 152 -12.38 -1.34 2.00
C SER A 152 -13.81 -0.83 2.25
N VAL A 153 -14.16 -0.52 3.51
CA VAL A 153 -15.42 0.15 3.84
C VAL A 153 -15.29 1.68 3.70
N ASP A 154 -14.08 2.22 3.89
CA ASP A 154 -13.73 3.62 3.64
C ASP A 154 -12.21 3.75 3.36
N SER A 155 -11.66 4.96 3.37
CA SER A 155 -10.24 5.20 3.12
C SER A 155 -9.29 4.76 4.24
N ILE A 156 -9.80 4.26 5.36
CA ILE A 156 -9.04 3.89 6.56
C ILE A 156 -9.34 2.44 6.97
N ASN A 157 -10.57 1.99 6.77
CA ASN A 157 -11.09 0.71 7.18
C ASN A 157 -11.07 -0.27 6.01
N GLY A 158 -10.39 -1.41 6.23
CA GLY A 158 -10.34 -2.51 5.29
C GLY A 158 -11.70 -3.15 4.98
N PRO A 159 -11.71 -4.27 4.24
CA PRO A 159 -12.94 -4.87 3.70
C PRO A 159 -13.86 -5.39 4.81
N PRO A 160 -15.19 -5.44 4.67
CA PRO A 160 -16.00 -6.11 5.69
C PRO A 160 -15.58 -7.59 5.88
N PHE A 161 -15.76 -8.15 7.08
CA PHE A 161 -15.32 -9.53 7.40
C PHE A 161 -15.87 -10.60 6.43
N TRP A 162 -17.09 -10.39 5.91
CA TRP A 162 -17.77 -11.27 4.96
C TRP A 162 -17.38 -11.01 3.49
N TYR A 163 -16.32 -10.26 3.22
CA TYR A 163 -15.85 -10.02 1.85
C TYR A 163 -15.17 -11.27 1.25
N PHE A 164 -15.48 -11.57 -0.01
CA PHE A 164 -15.01 -12.75 -0.76
C PHE A 164 -14.37 -12.43 -2.12
N GLY A 165 -14.25 -11.16 -2.50
CA GLY A 165 -13.67 -10.79 -3.79
C GLY A 165 -12.14 -10.84 -3.79
N PRO A 166 -11.51 -10.30 -4.86
CA PRO A 166 -10.06 -10.34 -5.01
C PRO A 166 -9.35 -9.56 -3.91
N ALA A 167 -8.13 -10.00 -3.60
CA ALA A 167 -7.21 -9.22 -2.78
C ALA A 167 -6.85 -7.91 -3.49
N PRO A 168 -6.62 -6.80 -2.76
CA PRO A 168 -5.87 -5.69 -3.32
C PRO A 168 -4.45 -6.17 -3.69
N PRO A 169 -3.74 -5.46 -4.59
CA PRO A 169 -4.14 -4.22 -5.27
C PRO A 169 -4.95 -4.43 -6.57
N ASN A 170 -5.46 -3.34 -7.14
CA ASN A 170 -5.81 -3.27 -8.55
C ASN A 170 -4.51 -3.22 -9.38
N GLU A 171 -4.21 -4.33 -10.04
CA GLU A 171 -3.00 -4.55 -10.85
C GLU A 171 -2.74 -3.44 -11.87
N THR A 172 -3.78 -3.02 -12.60
CA THR A 172 -3.64 -2.01 -13.65
C THR A 172 -3.24 -0.66 -13.07
N ILE A 173 -3.90 -0.24 -11.99
CA ILE A 173 -3.61 1.05 -11.35
C ILE A 173 -2.22 1.04 -10.71
N LEU A 174 -1.81 -0.08 -10.10
CA LEU A 174 -0.48 -0.21 -9.52
C LEU A 174 0.61 -0.18 -10.59
N GLU A 175 0.43 -0.87 -11.71
CA GLU A 175 1.40 -0.84 -12.82
C GLU A 175 1.50 0.57 -13.43
N GLU A 176 0.39 1.29 -13.56
CA GLU A 176 0.42 2.70 -13.99
C GLU A 176 1.26 3.57 -13.04
N ALA A 177 1.08 3.43 -11.72
CA ALA A 177 1.88 4.15 -10.74
C ALA A 177 3.37 3.80 -10.87
N ALA A 178 3.67 2.52 -11.04
CA ALA A 178 5.03 2.01 -11.18
C ALA A 178 5.71 2.52 -12.46
N GLN A 179 4.98 2.60 -13.57
CA GLN A 179 5.49 3.13 -14.83
C GLN A 179 5.73 4.63 -14.76
N LEU A 180 4.84 5.40 -14.12
CA LEU A 180 5.06 6.82 -13.86
C LEU A 180 6.33 7.04 -13.04
N ALA A 181 6.55 6.22 -12.00
CA ALA A 181 7.74 6.32 -11.18
C ALA A 181 9.02 6.01 -11.95
N LEU A 182 8.99 4.98 -12.80
CA LEU A 182 10.13 4.62 -13.64
C LEU A 182 10.47 5.74 -14.63
N ASN A 183 9.48 6.23 -15.38
CA ASN A 183 9.67 7.30 -16.37
C ASN A 183 10.27 8.55 -15.72
N LEU A 184 9.72 8.99 -14.59
CA LEU A 184 10.22 10.17 -13.88
C LEU A 184 11.65 9.95 -13.38
N THR A 185 11.97 8.75 -12.90
CA THR A 185 13.34 8.42 -12.46
C THR A 185 14.33 8.48 -13.61
N GLU A 186 13.96 7.99 -14.80
CA GLU A 186 14.80 8.06 -15.99
C GLU A 186 15.03 9.50 -16.43
N GLU A 187 13.98 10.34 -16.41
CA GLU A 187 14.08 11.76 -16.73
C GLU A 187 15.03 12.52 -15.78
N ILE A 188 15.00 12.21 -14.48
CA ILE A 188 15.90 12.83 -13.50
C ILE A 188 17.37 12.42 -13.74
N LYS A 189 17.63 11.27 -14.37
CA LYS A 189 18.98 10.71 -14.53
C LYS A 189 19.62 10.90 -15.89
N GLN A 190 18.82 11.13 -16.93
CA GLN A 190 19.33 11.33 -18.29
C GLN A 190 19.96 12.72 -18.49
N ILE A 191 20.00 13.54 -17.44
CA ILE A 191 20.41 14.94 -17.44
C ILE A 191 21.45 15.14 -16.34
#